data_AF-A0A397W0Y6-F1
#
_entry.id   AF-A0A397W0Y6-F1
#
_cell.length_a   1.000
_cell.length_b   1.000
_cell.length_c   1.000
_cell.angle_alpha   90.00
_cell.angle_beta   90.00
_cell.angle_gamma   90.00
#
_symmetry.space_group_name_H-M   'P 1'
#
loop_
_entity.id
_entity.type
_entity.pdbx_description
1 polymer ?
#
loop_
_entity_poly.entity_id
_entity_poly.type
_entity_poly.pdbx_seq_one_letter_code
_entity_poly.pdbx_strand_id
1 'polypeptide(L)'
;MCNNVTNIYTLEDLENLLEINQDTALKFRVKFNFTMKRYEDAIVDLTKLLGEAYHLTGQHREAIIDLTKLLNIEQNNKFALRYRTEAYNL
;
A
#
# COMPACT_ATOMS: atom_id res chain seq x y z
N MET A 1 10.06 -2.04 23.14
CA MET A 1 10.35 -3.34 22.48
C MET A 1 9.94 -3.20 21.03
N CYS A 2 10.88 -2.89 20.14
CA CYS A 2 10.63 -2.92 18.70
C CYS A 2 10.62 -4.39 18.29
N ASN A 3 9.45 -4.94 17.96
CA ASN A 3 9.37 -6.31 17.46
C ASN A 3 10.11 -6.39 16.13
N ASN A 4 11.11 -7.27 16.07
CA ASN A 4 11.79 -7.73 14.87
C ASN A 4 10.81 -8.49 13.96
N VAL A 5 9.83 -7.81 13.37
CA VAL A 5 9.07 -8.38 12.24
C VAL A 5 9.92 -8.14 11.01
N THR A 6 10.80 -9.10 10.75
CA THR A 6 11.60 -9.24 9.55
C THR A 6 10.77 -8.88 8.32
N ASN A 7 11.20 -7.85 7.61
CA ASN A 7 10.81 -7.44 6.25
C ASN A 7 10.02 -8.51 5.46
N ILE A 8 8.69 -8.41 5.38
CA ILE A 8 7.83 -9.34 4.60
C ILE A 8 7.25 -8.66 3.35
N TYR A 9 8.01 -7.77 2.74
CA TYR A 9 7.77 -7.42 1.34
C TYR A 9 9.09 -7.53 0.58
N THR A 10 9.11 -8.48 -0.36
CA THR A 10 10.12 -8.48 -1.41
C THR A 10 9.83 -7.33 -2.38
N LEU A 11 10.84 -6.91 -3.14
CA LEU A 11 10.65 -5.96 -4.24
C LEU A 11 9.53 -6.44 -5.19
N GLU A 12 9.42 -7.75 -5.37
CA GLU A 12 8.42 -8.41 -6.21
C GLU A 12 6.99 -8.25 -5.65
N ASP A 13 6.79 -8.36 -4.34
CA ASP A 13 5.47 -8.12 -3.72
C ASP A 13 5.01 -6.67 -3.93
N LEU A 14 5.94 -5.72 -3.85
CA LEU A 14 5.69 -4.32 -4.16
C LEU A 14 5.43 -4.11 -5.65
N GLU A 15 6.21 -4.72 -6.53
CA GLU A 15 6.04 -4.63 -7.98
C GLU A 15 4.70 -5.21 -8.45
N ASN A 16 4.22 -6.29 -7.83
CA ASN A 16 2.90 -6.87 -8.08
C ASN A 16 1.77 -5.94 -7.59
N LEU A 17 1.93 -5.29 -6.42
CA LEU A 17 1.01 -4.24 -5.96
C LEU A 17 1.04 -2.98 -6.86
N LEU A 18 2.09 -2.82 -7.67
CA LEU A 18 2.33 -1.71 -8.60
C LEU A 18 1.86 -2.02 -10.04
N GLU A 19 1.17 -3.14 -10.30
CA GLU A 19 0.55 -3.45 -11.61
C GLU A 19 -0.60 -2.50 -11.98
N ILE A 20 -1.01 -1.63 -11.06
CA ILE A 20 -1.94 -0.55 -11.35
C ILE A 20 -1.39 0.29 -12.50
N ASN A 21 -2.18 0.38 -13.58
CA ASN A 21 -1.82 1.06 -14.84
C ASN A 21 -1.83 2.59 -14.73
N GLN A 22 -1.51 3.14 -13.55
CA GLN A 22 -1.36 4.57 -13.33
C GLN A 22 0.11 4.91 -13.12
N ASP A 23 0.66 5.63 -14.10
CA ASP A 23 2.03 6.12 -14.05
C ASP A 23 2.06 7.45 -13.27
N THR A 24 1.92 7.36 -11.95
CA THR A 24 1.87 8.53 -11.06
C THR A 24 3.23 8.83 -10.45
N ALA A 25 3.47 10.09 -10.07
CA ALA A 25 4.64 10.47 -9.27
C ALA A 25 4.75 9.67 -7.95
N LEU A 26 3.62 9.19 -7.41
CA LEU A 26 3.58 8.30 -6.26
C LEU A 26 4.24 6.95 -6.54
N LYS A 27 4.02 6.36 -7.73
CA LYS A 27 4.66 5.09 -8.15
C LYS A 27 6.19 5.19 -8.11
N PHE A 28 6.74 6.28 -8.63
CA PHE A 28 8.18 6.56 -8.57
C PHE A 28 8.67 6.78 -7.13
N ARG A 29 7.89 7.49 -6.31
CA ARG A 29 8.25 7.79 -4.92
C ARG A 29 8.28 6.53 -4.05
N VAL A 30 7.33 5.62 -4.23
CA VAL A 30 7.31 4.29 -3.58
C VAL A 30 8.58 3.53 -3.91
N LYS A 31 8.91 3.38 -5.19
CA LYS A 31 10.13 2.69 -5.64
C LYS A 31 11.39 3.32 -5.06
N PHE A 32 11.50 4.65 -5.14
CA PHE A 32 12.64 5.41 -4.62
C PHE A 32 12.84 5.19 -3.12
N ASN A 33 11.77 5.36 -2.33
CA ASN A 33 11.83 5.20 -0.87
C ASN A 33 12.17 3.75 -0.50
N PHE A 34 11.65 2.76 -1.21
CA PHE A 34 11.99 1.36 -1.00
C PHE A 34 13.47 1.06 -1.28
N THR A 35 14.01 1.50 -2.43
CA THR A 35 15.43 1.33 -2.77
C THR A 35 16.34 2.01 -1.75
N MET A 36 15.93 3.16 -1.22
CA MET A 36 16.64 3.90 -0.17
C MET A 36 16.43 3.34 1.23
N LYS A 37 15.72 2.21 1.39
CA LYS A 37 15.36 1.57 2.66
C LYS A 37 14.54 2.46 3.60
N ARG A 38 13.84 3.46 3.05
CA ARG A 38 12.88 4.34 3.74
C ARG A 38 11.50 3.69 3.73
N TYR A 39 11.37 2.58 4.46
CA TYR A 39 10.18 1.73 4.37
C TYR A 39 8.90 2.41 4.87
N GLU A 40 8.97 3.20 5.95
CA GLU A 40 7.82 3.95 6.45
C GLU A 40 7.26 4.92 5.39
N ASP A 41 8.14 5.67 4.73
CA ASP A 41 7.74 6.58 3.65
C ASP A 41 7.17 5.81 2.44
N ALA A 42 7.78 4.68 2.08
CA ALA A 42 7.29 3.82 1.00
C ALA A 42 5.90 3.26 1.29
N ILE A 43 5.63 2.85 2.54
CA ILE A 43 4.33 2.33 2.99
C ILE A 43 3.26 3.44 2.94
N VAL A 44 3.59 4.65 3.39
CA VAL A 44 2.67 5.80 3.33
C VAL A 44 2.27 6.10 1.88
N ASP A 45 3.25 6.09 0.97
CA ASP A 45 3.02 6.38 -0.44
C ASP A 45 2.25 5.27 -1.15
N LEU A 46 2.56 4.01 -0.83
CA LEU A 46 1.86 2.85 -1.35
C LEU A 46 0.39 2.86 -0.94
N THR A 47 0.11 3.17 0.32
CA THR A 47 -1.26 3.25 0.83
C THR A 47 -2.08 4.31 0.12
N LYS A 48 -1.47 5.46 -0.21
CA LYS A 48 -2.12 6.52 -1.01
C LYS A 48 -2.39 6.06 -2.44
N LEU A 49 -1.39 5.45 -3.07
CA LEU A 49 -1.49 4.95 -4.44
C LEU A 49 -2.63 3.92 -4.58
N LEU A 50 -2.71 2.98 -3.64
CA LEU A 50 -3.77 1.97 -3.59
C LEU A 50 -5.15 2.61 -3.41
N GLY A 51 -5.31 3.51 -2.44
CA GLY A 51 -6.57 4.21 -2.22
C GLY A 51 -7.07 4.99 -3.44
N GLU A 52 -6.19 5.75 -4.10
CA GLU A 52 -6.52 6.48 -5.33
C GLU A 52 -6.90 5.55 -6.48
N ALA A 53 -6.13 4.47 -6.67
CA ALA A 53 -6.39 3.48 -7.71
C ALA A 53 -7.77 2.86 -7.56
N TYR A 54 -8.12 2.37 -6.38
CA TYR A 54 -9.40 1.71 -6.16
C TYR A 54 -10.58 2.66 -6.21
N HIS A 55 -10.41 3.92 -5.79
CA HIS A 55 -11.42 4.95 -5.99
C HIS A 55 -11.69 5.19 -7.48
N LEU A 56 -10.66 5.16 -8.31
CA LEU A 56 -10.78 5.40 -9.75
C LEU A 56 -11.27 4.18 -10.54
N THR A 57 -10.90 2.96 -10.14
CA THR A 57 -11.23 1.74 -10.87
C THR A 57 -12.48 1.02 -10.36
N GLY A 58 -12.97 1.36 -9.16
CA GLY A 58 -14.10 0.66 -8.53
C GLY A 58 -13.78 -0.78 -8.09
N GLN A 59 -12.49 -1.14 -8.02
CA GLN A 59 -12.02 -2.48 -7.66
C GLN A 59 -11.99 -2.67 -6.13
N HIS A 60 -13.16 -2.59 -5.51
CA HIS A 60 -13.29 -2.58 -4.04
C HIS A 60 -12.86 -3.89 -3.38
N ARG A 61 -13.03 -5.04 -4.06
CA ARG A 61 -12.63 -6.36 -3.51
C ARG A 61 -11.11 -6.48 -3.41
N GLU A 62 -10.41 -6.10 -4.46
CA GLU A 62 -8.95 -6.05 -4.53
C GLU A 62 -8.41 -5.06 -3.49
N ALA A 63 -9.08 -3.91 -3.33
CA ALA A 63 -8.77 -2.95 -2.28
C ALA A 63 -8.78 -3.54 -0.89
N ILE A 64 -9.84 -4.27 -0.55
CA ILE A 64 -9.96 -4.90 0.76
C ILE A 64 -8.84 -5.91 1.00
N ILE A 65 -8.48 -6.69 -0.03
CA ILE A 65 -7.41 -7.69 0.06
C ILE A 65 -6.06 -7.02 0.31
N ASP A 66 -5.68 -6.06 -0.53
CA ASP A 66 -4.34 -5.47 -0.48
C ASP A 66 -4.17 -4.54 0.73
N LEU A 67 -5.21 -3.80 1.12
CA LEU A 67 -5.19 -2.99 2.35
C LEU A 67 -5.18 -3.88 3.62
N THR A 68 -5.79 -5.07 3.58
CA THR A 68 -5.69 -6.03 4.70
C THR A 68 -4.30 -6.62 4.81
N LYS A 69 -3.62 -6.94 3.70
CA LYS A 69 -2.21 -7.34 3.72
C LYS A 69 -1.33 -6.25 4.34
N LEU A 70 -1.55 -4.99 3.96
CA LEU A 70 -0.79 -3.86 4.50
C LEU A 70 -1.02 -3.67 6.01
N LEU A 71 -2.26 -3.84 6.48
CA LEU A 71 -2.60 -3.77 7.90
C LEU A 71 -2.07 -4.95 8.73
N ASN A 72 -1.71 -6.08 8.12
CA ASN A 72 -1.00 -7.14 8.84
C ASN A 72 0.45 -6.74 9.16
N ILE A 73 0.97 -5.69 8.51
CA ILE A 73 2.35 -5.21 8.65
C ILE A 73 2.40 -3.93 9.48
N GLU A 74 1.57 -2.95 9.11
CA GLU A 74 1.39 -1.73 9.87
C GLU A 74 -0.07 -1.64 10.35
N GLN A 75 -0.36 -2.34 11.45
CA GLN A 75 -1.70 -2.50 12.00
C GLN A 75 -2.43 -1.18 12.27
N ASN A 76 -1.67 -0.12 12.57
CA ASN A 76 -2.20 1.19 12.91
C ASN A 76 -2.08 2.22 11.78
N ASN A 77 -1.83 1.79 10.55
CA ASN A 77 -1.79 2.70 9.41
C ASN A 77 -3.17 3.33 9.19
N LYS A 78 -3.29 4.62 9.55
CA LYS A 78 -4.55 5.36 9.50
C LYS A 78 -5.14 5.44 8.10
N PHE A 79 -4.29 5.53 7.08
CA PHE A 79 -4.74 5.58 5.69
C PHE A 79 -5.28 4.24 5.22
N ALA A 80 -4.61 3.14 5.60
CA ALA A 80 -5.04 1.81 5.19
C ALA A 80 -6.36 1.41 5.84
N LEU A 81 -6.56 1.75 7.12
CA LEU A 81 -7.84 1.60 7.80
C LEU A 81 -8.94 2.38 7.09
N ARG A 82 -8.68 3.66 6.78
CA ARG A 82 -9.63 4.54 6.11
C ARG A 82 -10.05 4.00 4.74
N TYR A 83 -9.09 3.72 3.86
CA TYR A 83 -9.40 3.25 2.51
C TYR A 83 -10.08 1.87 2.52
N ARG A 84 -9.77 1.01 3.49
CA ARG A 84 -10.43 -0.29 3.61
C ARG A 84 -11.89 -0.11 4.02
N THR A 85 -12.17 0.81 4.95
CA THR A 85 -13.55 1.16 5.31
C THR A 85 -14.30 1.78 4.15
N GLU A 86 -13.67 2.69 3.38
CA GLU A 86 -14.27 3.27 2.18
C GLU A 86 -14.59 2.17 1.15
N ALA A 87 -13.68 1.23 0.91
CA ALA A 87 -13.92 0.10 0.01
C ALA A 87 -15.02 -0.87 0.48
N TYR A 88 -15.26 -1.01 1.79
CA TYR A 88 -16.39 -1.81 2.29
C TYR A 88 -17.75 -1.11 2.11
N ASN A 89 -17.76 0.22 1.94
CA ASN A 89 -18.98 1.03 1.88
C ASN A 89 -19.43 1.37 0.45
N LEU A 90 -18.69 0.92 -0.57
CA LEU A 90 -18.96 1.12 -2.00
C LEU A 90 -19.40 -0.21 -2.63
#